data_AF-A0A3C0MXA9-F1
#
_entry.id   AF-A0A3C0MXA9-F1
#
_cell.length_a   1.000
_cell.length_b   1.000
_cell.length_c   1.000
_cell.angle_alpha   90.00
_cell.angle_beta   90.00
_cell.angle_gamma   90.00
#
_symmetry.space_group_name_H-M   'P 1'
#
loop_
_entity.id
_entity.type
_entity.pdbx_description
1 polymer ?
#
loop_
_entity_poly.entity_id
_entity_poly.type
_entity_poly.pdbx_seq_one_letter_code
_entity_poly.pdbx_strand_id
1 'polypeptide(L)'
;MKKLIRAIDDLSGFTLIELVVVVIIMSILVALAVPTYTNTKEKALDKEAVMALKLIRSASKQYFAKFEHFYPYTGSITSLSNINNNLSLDLSGSNWGFALSGTGTAFTANATRTGSTRRWTINQAASEPSCVTACL
;
A
#
# COMPACT_ATOMS: atom_id res chain seq x y z
N MET A 1 18.39 -23.70 -52.59
CA MET A 1 17.87 -22.48 -51.92
C MET A 1 16.39 -22.18 -52.19
N LYS A 2 15.82 -22.43 -53.38
CA LYS A 2 14.38 -22.19 -53.68
C LYS A 2 13.35 -23.03 -52.89
N LYS A 3 13.75 -24.19 -52.33
CA LYS A 3 12.86 -25.04 -51.49
C LYS A 3 12.61 -24.48 -50.08
N LEU A 4 13.46 -23.58 -49.58
CA LEU A 4 13.34 -23.03 -48.22
C LEU A 4 12.35 -21.84 -48.15
N ILE A 5 12.19 -21.07 -49.23
CA ILE A 5 11.26 -19.93 -49.27
C ILE A 5 9.81 -20.40 -49.33
N ARG A 6 9.54 -21.54 -49.99
CA ARG A 6 8.18 -22.08 -50.20
C ARG A 6 7.55 -22.68 -48.93
N ALA A 7 8.36 -22.97 -47.91
CA ALA A 7 7.87 -23.43 -46.60
C ALA A 7 7.39 -22.28 -45.71
N ILE A 8 7.65 -21.02 -46.08
CA ILE A 8 7.19 -19.83 -45.36
C ILE A 8 5.79 -19.41 -45.83
N ASP A 9 5.42 -19.69 -47.08
CA ASP A 9 4.08 -19.43 -47.64
C ASP A 9 2.98 -20.38 -47.09
N ASP A 10 3.35 -21.48 -46.43
CA ASP A 10 2.43 -22.38 -45.72
C ASP A 10 2.19 -21.97 -44.26
N LEU A 11 2.82 -20.89 -43.79
CA LEU A 11 2.38 -20.23 -42.56
C LEU A 11 1.09 -19.47 -42.85
N SER A 12 -0.01 -20.20 -42.70
CA SER A 12 -1.39 -19.71 -42.60
C SER A 12 -1.42 -18.33 -41.91
N GLY A 13 -1.64 -17.28 -42.71
CA GLY A 13 -1.59 -15.89 -42.23
C GLY A 13 -2.80 -15.53 -41.38
N PHE A 14 -2.55 -14.87 -40.25
CA PHE A 14 -3.57 -14.29 -39.37
C PHE A 14 -4.40 -13.25 -40.14
N THR A 15 -5.73 -13.30 -40.06
CA THR A 15 -6.57 -12.34 -40.78
C THR A 15 -6.62 -10.99 -40.05
N LEU A 16 -6.69 -9.89 -40.81
CA LEU A 16 -6.88 -8.55 -40.23
C LEU A 16 -8.17 -8.47 -39.40
N ILE A 17 -9.22 -9.18 -39.83
CA ILE A 17 -10.51 -9.21 -39.12
C ILE A 17 -10.43 -9.99 -37.81
N GLU A 18 -9.63 -11.07 -37.72
CA GLU A 18 -9.40 -11.77 -36.44
C GLU A 18 -8.78 -10.85 -35.41
N LEU A 19 -7.78 -10.06 -35.81
CA LEU A 19 -7.13 -9.15 -34.89
C LEU A 19 -8.10 -8.04 -34.45
N VAL A 20 -8.96 -7.55 -35.35
CA VAL A 20 -9.98 -6.54 -35.05
C VAL A 20 -11.02 -7.05 -34.04
N VAL A 21 -11.56 -8.27 -34.23
CA VAL A 21 -12.54 -8.83 -33.28
C VAL A 21 -11.91 -9.07 -31.91
N VAL A 22 -10.65 -9.53 -31.88
CA VAL A 22 -9.93 -9.78 -30.62
C VAL A 22 -9.70 -8.48 -29.83
N VAL A 23 -9.27 -7.38 -30.47
CA VAL A 23 -9.11 -6.09 -29.77
C VAL A 23 -10.45 -5.50 -29.31
N ILE A 24 -11.54 -5.72 -30.06
CA ILE A 24 -12.89 -5.31 -29.64
C ILE A 24 -13.27 -6.03 -28.34
N ILE A 25 -13.12 -7.35 -28.28
CA ILE A 25 -13.46 -8.11 -27.07
C ILE A 25 -12.54 -7.72 -25.91
N MET A 26 -11.23 -7.55 -26.15
CA MET A 26 -10.29 -7.11 -25.11
C MET A 26 -10.65 -5.73 -24.54
N SER A 27 -11.10 -4.79 -25.37
CA SER A 27 -11.48 -3.45 -24.91
C SER A 27 -12.66 -3.48 -23.92
N ILE A 28 -13.64 -4.36 -24.14
CA ILE A 28 -14.81 -4.54 -23.27
C ILE A 28 -14.37 -5.14 -21.93
N LEU A 29 -13.49 -6.15 -21.95
CA LEU A 29 -12.98 -6.77 -20.73
C LEU A 29 -12.18 -5.77 -19.88
N VAL A 30 -11.32 -4.97 -20.51
CA VAL A 30 -10.51 -3.96 -19.81
C VAL A 30 -11.40 -2.90 -19.17
N ALA A 31 -12.46 -2.45 -19.85
CA ALA A 31 -13.38 -1.45 -19.32
C ALA A 31 -14.03 -1.88 -17.99
N LEU A 32 -14.36 -3.16 -17.83
CA LEU A 32 -14.92 -3.71 -16.59
C LEU A 32 -13.85 -4.05 -15.54
N ALA A 33 -12.68 -4.50 -15.98
CA ALA A 33 -11.61 -4.97 -15.10
C ALA A 33 -10.84 -3.82 -14.41
N VAL A 34 -10.62 -2.69 -15.09
CA VAL A 34 -9.82 -1.58 -14.54
C VAL A 34 -10.40 -1.02 -13.22
N PRO A 35 -11.69 -0.64 -13.12
CA PRO A 35 -12.21 -0.05 -11.88
C PRO A 35 -12.27 -1.06 -10.71
N THR A 36 -12.47 -2.34 -10.99
CA THR A 36 -12.50 -3.38 -9.95
C THR A 36 -11.10 -3.72 -9.44
N TYR A 37 -10.12 -3.75 -10.34
CA TYR A 37 -8.72 -3.95 -10.01
C TYR A 37 -8.16 -2.82 -9.13
N THR A 38 -8.44 -1.56 -9.48
CA THR A 38 -7.97 -0.41 -8.68
C THR A 38 -8.53 -0.48 -7.26
N ASN A 39 -9.83 -0.68 -7.08
CA ASN A 39 -10.45 -0.83 -5.76
C ASN A 39 -9.86 -1.98 -4.94
N THR A 40 -9.60 -3.13 -5.56
CA THR A 40 -9.01 -4.29 -4.89
C THR A 40 -7.57 -4.01 -4.44
N LYS A 41 -6.79 -3.34 -5.30
CA LYS A 41 -5.44 -2.88 -4.97
C LYS A 41 -5.46 -1.92 -3.77
N GLU A 42 -6.37 -0.94 -3.76
CA GLU A 42 -6.50 -0.01 -2.65
C GLU A 42 -6.83 -0.73 -1.32
N LYS A 43 -7.74 -1.71 -1.34
CA LYS A 43 -8.09 -2.52 -0.16
C LYS A 43 -6.91 -3.34 0.37
N ALA A 44 -6.05 -3.85 -0.52
CA ALA A 44 -4.83 -4.55 -0.11
C ALA A 44 -3.85 -3.58 0.57
N LEU A 45 -3.70 -2.36 0.02
CA LEU A 45 -2.84 -1.33 0.59
C LEU A 45 -3.38 -0.79 1.92
N ASP A 46 -4.70 -0.69 2.10
CA ASP A 46 -5.29 -0.34 3.39
C ASP A 46 -4.98 -1.40 4.47
N LYS A 47 -5.01 -2.69 4.11
CA LYS A 47 -4.57 -3.76 5.02
C LYS A 47 -3.09 -3.65 5.39
N GLU A 48 -2.23 -3.27 4.44
CA GLU A 48 -0.81 -2.99 4.69
C GLU A 48 -0.64 -1.88 5.75
N ALA A 49 -1.38 -0.76 5.62
CA ALA A 49 -1.36 0.31 6.61
C ALA A 49 -1.83 -0.15 7.99
N VAL A 50 -2.93 -0.90 8.05
CA VAL A 50 -3.47 -1.46 9.31
C VAL A 50 -2.42 -2.33 9.99
N MET A 51 -1.76 -3.22 9.25
CA MET A 51 -0.70 -4.08 9.77
C MET A 51 0.50 -3.28 10.27
N ALA A 52 0.95 -2.30 9.50
CA ALA A 52 2.06 -1.41 9.89
C ALA A 52 1.73 -0.61 11.15
N LEU A 53 0.51 -0.07 11.28
CA LEU A 53 0.07 0.65 12.47
C LEU A 53 -0.04 -0.26 13.70
N LYS A 54 -0.45 -1.52 13.53
CA LYS A 54 -0.42 -2.51 14.62
C LYS A 54 1.00 -2.80 15.09
N LEU A 55 1.94 -2.93 14.14
CA LEU A 55 3.35 -3.11 14.45
C LEU A 55 3.91 -1.91 15.21
N ILE A 56 3.63 -0.68 14.74
CA ILE A 56 3.99 0.55 15.44
C ILE A 56 3.42 0.57 16.85
N ARG A 57 2.13 0.24 17.03
CA ARG A 57 1.53 0.20 18.37
C ARG A 57 2.23 -0.80 19.29
N SER A 58 2.54 -2.00 18.78
CA SER A 58 3.26 -3.01 19.56
C SER A 58 4.62 -2.48 20.00
N ALA A 59 5.39 -1.90 19.07
CA ALA A 59 6.69 -1.32 19.38
C ALA A 59 6.59 -0.13 20.34
N SER A 60 5.62 0.76 20.18
CA SER A 60 5.36 1.86 21.11
C SER A 60 5.03 1.39 22.52
N LYS A 61 4.28 0.29 22.66
CA LYS A 61 4.01 -0.33 23.97
C LYS A 61 5.26 -0.97 24.58
N GLN A 62 6.07 -1.63 23.77
CA GLN A 62 7.36 -2.18 24.23
C GLN A 62 8.31 -1.06 24.67
N TYR A 63 8.32 0.06 23.94
CA TYR A 63 9.07 1.25 24.32
C TYR A 63 8.60 1.80 25.67
N PHE A 64 7.29 1.95 25.85
CA PHE A 64 6.71 2.39 27.13
C PHE A 64 7.09 1.46 28.29
N ALA A 65 7.06 0.14 28.08
CA ALA A 65 7.45 -0.83 29.10
C ALA A 65 8.94 -0.71 29.52
N LYS A 66 9.80 -0.18 28.64
CA LYS A 66 11.24 0.00 28.91
C LYS A 66 11.58 1.34 29.54
N PHE A 67 10.91 2.40 29.12
CA PHE A 67 11.27 3.79 29.46
C PHE A 67 10.20 4.53 30.27
N GLU A 68 9.08 3.88 30.58
CA GLU A 68 7.93 4.43 31.30
C GLU A 68 7.28 5.66 30.62
N HIS A 69 7.60 5.88 29.35
CA HIS A 69 6.99 6.91 28.51
C HIS A 69 6.92 6.47 27.06
N PHE A 70 6.01 7.04 26.27
CA PHE A 70 5.93 6.79 24.83
C PHE A 70 6.95 7.62 24.04
N TYR A 71 7.30 7.12 22.87
CA TYR A 71 8.04 7.86 21.86
C TYR A 71 7.09 8.42 20.77
N PRO A 72 7.28 9.67 20.32
CA PRO A 72 8.16 10.69 20.91
C PRO A 72 7.64 11.13 22.29
N TYR A 73 8.54 11.60 23.16
CA TYR A 73 8.14 12.10 24.47
C TYR A 73 7.27 13.36 24.36
N THR A 74 7.62 14.26 23.44
CA THR A 74 6.81 15.44 23.11
C THR A 74 6.82 15.71 21.61
N GLY A 75 5.71 16.23 21.09
CA GLY A 75 5.61 16.71 19.72
C GLY A 75 5.29 15.62 18.70
N SER A 76 5.61 15.91 17.43
CA SER A 76 5.32 15.04 16.29
C SER A 76 6.57 14.77 15.47
N ILE A 77 6.78 13.51 15.10
CA ILE A 77 7.87 13.02 14.28
C ILE A 77 7.28 12.45 13.00
N THR A 78 7.73 12.98 11.87
CA THR A 78 7.36 12.51 10.52
C THR A 78 8.50 11.81 9.81
N SER A 79 9.72 11.86 10.37
CA SER A 79 10.88 11.18 9.82
C SER A 79 10.79 9.68 10.06
N LEU A 80 10.68 8.92 8.98
CA LEU A 80 10.63 7.45 9.02
C LEU A 80 11.87 6.85 9.67
N SER A 81 13.05 7.44 9.42
CA SER A 81 14.32 7.00 10.03
C SER A 81 14.27 7.12 11.55
N ASN A 82 13.74 8.22 12.08
CA ASN A 82 13.61 8.41 13.53
C ASN A 82 12.65 7.39 14.15
N ILE A 83 11.52 7.14 13.48
CA ILE A 83 10.53 6.14 13.92
C ILE A 83 11.17 4.76 13.94
N ASN A 84 11.82 4.35 12.85
CA ASN A 84 12.47 3.06 12.70
C ASN A 84 13.57 2.84 13.75
N ASN A 85 14.46 3.82 13.93
CA ASN A 85 15.58 3.69 14.87
C ASN A 85 15.13 3.67 16.34
N ASN A 86 14.16 4.51 16.73
CA ASN A 86 13.73 4.59 18.14
C ASN A 86 12.76 3.47 18.52
N LEU A 87 11.92 3.01 17.59
CA LEU A 87 11.00 1.91 17.83
C LEU A 87 11.52 0.55 17.36
N SER A 88 12.75 0.49 16.84
CA SER A 88 13.35 -0.74 16.27
C SER A 88 12.45 -1.41 15.23
N LEU A 89 11.93 -0.60 14.31
CA LEU A 89 11.05 -1.02 13.22
C LEU A 89 11.75 -0.88 11.87
N ASP A 90 11.28 -1.62 10.88
CA ASP A 90 11.57 -1.35 9.49
C ASP A 90 10.27 -1.19 8.71
N LEU A 91 9.93 0.07 8.46
CA LEU A 91 8.79 0.50 7.66
C LEU A 91 9.21 0.99 6.27
N SER A 92 10.45 0.73 5.86
CA SER A 92 10.96 1.14 4.55
C SER A 92 10.23 0.42 3.41
N GLY A 93 10.10 1.08 2.26
CA GLY A 93 9.40 0.53 1.09
C GLY A 93 7.87 0.50 1.17
N SER A 94 7.27 0.96 2.26
CA SER A 94 5.82 1.09 2.41
C SER A 94 5.21 2.10 1.43
N ASN A 95 4.00 1.82 0.95
CA ASN A 95 3.20 2.75 0.13
C ASN A 95 2.56 3.90 0.96
N TRP A 96 2.92 3.99 2.24
CA TRP A 96 2.36 4.89 3.23
C TRP A 96 3.45 5.72 3.91
N GLY A 97 3.19 7.01 4.06
CA GLY A 97 3.96 7.89 4.94
C GLY A 97 3.47 7.75 6.38
N PHE A 98 4.40 7.60 7.33
CA PHE A 98 4.09 7.44 8.74
C PHE A 98 4.43 8.69 9.54
N ALA A 99 3.56 9.05 10.46
CA ALA A 99 3.80 10.10 11.44
C ALA A 99 3.44 9.60 12.84
N LEU A 100 4.27 9.90 13.83
CA LEU A 100 4.02 9.59 15.23
C LEU A 100 4.01 10.88 16.05
N SER A 101 3.01 11.01 16.91
CA SER A 101 2.89 12.11 17.88
C SER A 101 2.77 11.54 19.28
N GLY A 102 3.36 12.21 20.27
CA GLY A 102 3.34 11.74 21.65
C GLY A 102 3.50 12.84 22.69
N THR A 103 3.06 12.53 23.91
CA THR A 103 3.08 13.42 25.10
C THR A 103 3.59 12.70 26.35
N GLY A 104 4.40 11.64 26.17
CA GLY A 104 4.93 10.81 27.25
C GLY A 104 3.93 9.76 27.76
N THR A 105 2.68 10.14 28.02
CA THR A 105 1.62 9.23 28.51
C THR A 105 0.67 8.74 27.41
N ALA A 106 0.73 9.37 26.24
CA ALA A 106 -0.07 9.04 25.07
C ALA A 106 0.78 9.04 23.81
N PHE A 107 0.37 8.24 22.82
CA PHE A 107 0.88 8.34 21.46
C PHE A 107 -0.26 8.20 20.45
N THR A 108 -0.08 8.83 19.30
CA THR A 108 -0.92 8.62 18.11
C THR A 108 0.00 8.36 16.94
N ALA A 109 -0.28 7.32 16.17
CA ALA A 109 0.41 7.01 14.94
C ALA A 109 -0.56 7.15 13.77
N ASN A 110 -0.08 7.73 12.67
CA ASN A 110 -0.82 7.97 11.45
C ASN A 110 -0.10 7.36 10.27
N ALA A 111 -0.86 6.71 9.39
CA ALA A 111 -0.40 6.26 8.08
C ALA A 111 -1.18 7.03 7.01
N THR A 112 -0.48 7.76 6.16
CA THR A 112 -1.07 8.55 5.07
C THR A 112 -0.60 8.00 3.73
N ARG A 113 -1.53 7.73 2.82
CA ARG A 113 -1.22 7.13 1.52
C ARG A 113 -0.44 8.11 0.65
N THR A 114 0.68 7.68 0.09
CA THR A 114 1.47 8.54 -0.82
C THR A 114 0.64 8.91 -2.06
N GLY A 115 0.47 10.21 -2.32
CA GLY A 115 -0.30 10.71 -3.46
C GLY A 115 -1.82 10.63 -3.30
N SER A 116 -2.35 10.43 -2.08
CA SER A 116 -3.78 10.40 -1.80
C SER A 116 -4.11 11.04 -0.45
N THR A 117 -5.39 11.29 -0.18
CA THR A 117 -5.88 11.80 1.12
C THR A 117 -6.27 10.67 2.08
N ARG A 118 -6.11 9.40 1.66
CA ARG A 118 -6.41 8.23 2.50
C ARG A 118 -5.52 8.20 3.73
N ARG A 119 -6.14 8.03 4.90
CA ARG A 119 -5.43 8.05 6.18
C ARG A 119 -6.00 7.07 7.19
N TRP A 120 -5.09 6.34 7.83
CA TRP A 120 -5.36 5.49 8.98
C TRP A 120 -4.69 6.04 10.24
N THR A 121 -5.27 5.75 11.40
CA THR A 121 -4.76 6.21 12.69
C THR A 121 -4.90 5.11 13.75
N ILE A 122 -3.97 5.09 14.69
CA ILE A 122 -4.09 4.30 15.92
C ILE A 122 -3.53 5.09 17.09
N ASN A 123 -4.10 4.90 18.27
CA ASN A 123 -3.59 5.45 19.51
C ASN A 123 -3.28 4.32 20.52
N GLN A 124 -2.80 4.68 21.70
CA GLN A 124 -2.43 3.71 22.74
C GLN A 124 -3.60 2.84 23.21
N ALA A 125 -4.81 3.41 23.27
CA ALA A 125 -6.00 2.76 23.82
C ALA A 125 -6.74 1.87 22.80
N ALA A 126 -6.81 2.29 21.54
CA ALA A 126 -7.59 1.63 20.49
C ALA A 126 -7.06 0.23 20.17
N SER A 127 -7.91 -0.80 20.20
CA SER A 127 -7.55 -2.19 19.88
C SER A 127 -7.11 -2.37 18.42
N GLU A 128 -7.78 -1.68 17.50
CA GLU A 128 -7.61 -1.75 16.05
C GLU A 128 -7.38 -0.35 15.47
N PRO A 129 -6.58 -0.20 14.39
CA PRO A 129 -6.48 1.06 13.65
C PRO A 129 -7.83 1.46 13.05
N SER A 130 -8.16 2.74 13.14
CA SER A 130 -9.34 3.31 12.51
C SER A 130 -8.96 4.13 11.29
N CYS A 131 -9.85 4.13 10.30
CA CYS A 131 -9.68 4.97 9.13
C CYS A 131 -10.30 6.35 9.39
N VAL A 132 -9.58 7.40 8.98
CA VAL A 132 -9.93 8.81 9.26
C VAL A 132 -10.51 9.49 8.01
N THR A 133 -9.95 9.20 6.83
CA THR A 133 -10.32 9.86 5.58
C THR A 133 -10.28 8.85 4.42
N ALA A 134 -11.34 8.85 3.59
CA ALA A 134 -11.43 8.17 2.29
C ALA A 134 -11.22 6.64 2.26
N CYS A 135 -11.81 5.92 3.20
CA CYS A 135 -11.79 4.45 3.30
C CYS A 135 -12.65 3.77 2.21
N LEU A 136 -12.24 2.58 1.73
CA LEU A 136 -12.97 1.75 0.74
C LEU A 136 -13.54 0.45 1.32
#